data_AF-A0A1S2L5G3-F1
#
_entry.id   AF-A0A1S2L5G3-F1
#
_cell.length_a   1.000
_cell.length_b   1.000
_cell.length_c   1.000
_cell.angle_alpha   90.00
_cell.angle_beta   90.00
_cell.angle_gamma   90.00
#
_symmetry.space_group_name_H-M   'P 1'
#
loop_
_entity.id
_entity.type
_entity.pdbx_description
1 polymer ?
#
loop_
_entity_poly.entity_id
_entity_poly.type
_entity_poly.pdbx_seq_one_letter_code
_entity_poly.pdbx_strand_id
1 'polypeptide(L)' 'MLKGKVTDYKRFAFILLALSVFMFIGLIVPNEGVSQMQQMILIILSITSIVFAFIFHKMAMKFREQLFNEEE' A
#
# COMPACT_ATOMS: atom_id res chain seq x y z
N MET A 1 -23.30 2.74 -5.07
CA MET A 1 -22.38 3.06 -3.95
C MET A 1 -21.14 2.17 -3.92
N LEU A 2 -21.25 0.87 -4.23
CA LEU A 2 -20.13 -0.07 -4.21
C LEU A 2 -19.00 0.26 -5.24
N LYS A 3 -19.31 0.75 -6.45
CA LYS A 3 -18.30 1.16 -7.46
C LYS A 3 -17.33 2.25 -6.94
N GLY A 4 -17.83 3.17 -6.11
CA GLY A 4 -17.01 4.19 -5.45
C GLY A 4 -16.01 3.56 -4.47
N LYS A 5 -16.48 2.66 -3.61
CA LYS A 5 -15.62 1.93 -2.66
C LYS A 5 -14.50 1.14 -3.36
N VAL A 6 -14.79 0.46 -4.47
CA VAL A 6 -13.75 -0.25 -5.24
C VAL A 6 -12.69 0.70 -5.79
N THR A 7 -13.11 1.86 -6.29
CA THR A 7 -12.20 2.89 -6.82
C THR A 7 -11.28 3.43 -5.72
N ASP A 8 -11.85 3.69 -4.53
CA ASP A 8 -11.09 4.19 -3.38
C ASP A 8 -10.08 3.15 -2.88
N TYR A 9 -10.50 1.90 -2.68
CA TYR A 9 -9.58 0.84 -2.25
C TYR A 9 -8.44 0.59 -3.24
N LYS A 10 -8.71 0.69 -4.55
CA LYS A 10 -7.65 0.64 -5.58
C LYS A 10 -6.69 1.82 -5.46
N ARG A 11 -7.21 3.04 -5.26
CA ARG A 11 -6.37 4.24 -5.07
C ARG A 11 -5.50 4.14 -3.83
N PHE A 12 -6.07 3.71 -2.69
CA PHE A 12 -5.30 3.49 -1.47
C PHE A 12 -4.20 2.44 -1.64
N ALA A 13 -4.51 1.32 -2.29
CA ALA A 13 -3.50 0.29 -2.60
C ALA A 13 -2.36 0.86 -3.46
N PHE A 14 -2.67 1.65 -4.49
CA PHE A 14 -1.67 2.28 -5.35
C PHE A 14 -0.82 3.30 -4.60
N ILE A 15 -1.43 4.17 -3.79
CA ILE A 15 -0.72 5.19 -3.00
C ILE A 15 0.21 4.53 -1.98
N LEU A 16 -0.24 3.49 -1.27
CA LEU A 16 0.58 2.77 -0.29
C LEU A 16 1.74 2.02 -0.96
N LEU A 17 1.52 1.45 -2.14
CA LEU A 17 2.58 0.83 -2.93
C LEU A 17 3.63 1.87 -3.34
N ALA A 18 3.20 3.01 -3.90
CA ALA A 18 4.09 4.10 -4.29
C ALA A 18 4.87 4.66 -3.08
N LEU A 19 4.19 4.85 -1.96
CA LEU A 19 4.79 5.30 -0.70
C LEU A 19 5.88 4.32 -0.22
N SER A 20 5.63 3.01 -0.32
CA SER A 20 6.64 2.00 0.01
C SER A 20 7.86 2.08 -0.92
N VAL A 21 7.67 2.35 -2.21
CA VAL A 21 8.79 2.51 -3.16
C VAL A 21 9.64 3.73 -2.77
N PHE A 22 9.01 4.85 -2.43
CA PHE A 22 9.72 6.04 -1.97
C PHE A 22 10.52 5.80 -0.67
N MET A 23 9.92 5.10 0.30
CA MET A 23 10.65 4.73 1.52
C MET A 23 11.84 3.81 1.24
N PHE A 24 11.68 2.86 0.31
CA PHE A 24 12.74 1.96 -0.09
C PHE A 24 13.90 2.70 -0.80
N ILE A 25 13.59 3.68 -1.65
CA ILE A 25 14.59 4.58 -2.24
C ILE A 25 15.37 5.30 -1.14
N GLY A 26 14.68 5.81 -0.11
CA GLY A 26 15.31 6.45 1.05
C GLY A 26 16.24 5.52 1.85
N LEU A 27 16.08 4.21 1.72
CA LEU A 27 16.94 3.17 2.30
C LEU A 27 18.17 2.86 1.45
N ILE A 28 18.03 2.92 0.13
CA ILE A 28 19.13 2.66 -0.82
C ILE A 28 20.12 3.83 -0.85
N VAL A 29 19.63 5.06 -0.71
CA VAL A 29 20.49 6.24 -0.72
C VAL A 29 21.40 6.21 0.50
N PRO A 30 22.73 6.07 0.34
CA PRO A 30 23.66 6.04 1.45
C PRO A 30 23.63 7.40 2.16
N ASN A 31 23.25 7.38 3.43
CA ASN A 31 23.18 8.57 4.25
C ASN A 31 23.98 8.36 5.53
N GLU A 32 25.18 8.93 5.55
CA GLU A 32 26.15 8.80 6.65
C GLU A 32 25.64 9.40 7.97
N GLY A 33 24.57 10.20 7.94
CA GLY A 33 23.95 10.81 9.13
C GLY A 33 22.77 10.04 9.74
N VAL A 34 22.36 8.90 9.17
CA VAL A 34 21.15 8.19 9.61
C VAL A 34 21.52 7.08 10.59
N SER A 35 20.88 7.08 11.76
CA SER A 35 21.12 6.05 12.77
C SER A 35 20.54 4.70 12.33
N GLN A 36 21.11 3.60 12.83
CA GLN A 36 20.57 2.25 12.60
C GLN A 36 19.09 2.15 13.01
N MET A 37 18.68 2.87 14.06
CA MET A 37 17.28 2.90 14.48
C MET A 37 16.36 3.55 13.44
N GLN A 38 16.79 4.65 12.81
CA GLN A 38 16.02 5.30 11.75
C GLN A 38 15.90 4.41 10.51
N GLN A 39 16.96 3.70 10.13
CA GLN A 39 16.91 2.72 9.04
C GLN A 39 15.93 1.58 9.36
N MET A 40 16.00 1.03 10.57
CA MET A 40 15.08 -0.03 11.02
C MET A 40 13.61 0.43 11.00
N ILE A 41 13.33 1.66 11.42
CA ILE A 41 11.99 2.26 11.35
C ILE A 41 11.52 2.32 9.89
N LEU A 42 12.35 2.82 8.97
CA LEU A 42 11.99 2.90 7.54
C LEU A 42 11.71 1.53 6.92
N ILE A 43 12.48 0.49 7.28
CA ILE A 43 12.24 -0.88 6.82
C ILE A 43 10.87 -1.36 7.30
N ILE A 44 10.58 -1.22 8.60
CA ILE A 44 9.31 -1.66 9.19
C ILE A 44 8.12 -0.93 8.54
N LEU A 45 8.26 0.39 8.33
CA LEU A 45 7.20 1.22 7.76
C LEU A 45 6.96 0.89 6.28
N SER A 46 8.01 0.55 5.54
CA SER A 46 7.91 0.05 4.15
C SER A 46 7.17 -1.29 4.09
N ILE A 47 7.59 -2.27 4.88
CA ILE A 47 6.94 -3.60 4.95
C ILE A 47 5.47 -3.45 5.34
N THR A 48 5.19 -2.64 6.35
CA THR A 48 3.81 -2.38 6.82
C THR A 48 2.96 -1.75 5.71
N SER A 49 3.51 -0.80 4.95
CA SER A 49 2.83 -0.17 3.82
C SER A 49 2.51 -1.17 2.70
N ILE A 50 3.42 -2.10 2.39
CA ILE A 50 3.19 -3.17 1.41
C ILE A 50 2.08 -4.11 1.89
N VAL A 51 2.11 -4.52 3.16
CA VAL A 51 1.08 -5.39 3.74
C VAL A 51 -0.29 -4.71 3.66
N PHE A 52 -0.40 -3.44 4.03
CA PHE A 52 -1.65 -2.70 3.89
C PHE A 52 -2.08 -2.54 2.43
N ALA A 53 -1.16 -2.26 1.51
CA ALA A 53 -1.47 -2.19 0.08
C ALA A 53 -2.07 -3.51 -0.43
N PHE A 54 -1.51 -4.65 -0.02
CA PHE A 54 -2.01 -5.97 -0.37
C PHE A 54 -3.41 -6.23 0.21
N ILE A 55 -3.63 -5.88 1.49
CA ILE A 55 -4.95 -6.00 2.15
C ILE A 55 -6.00 -5.16 1.42
N PHE A 56 -5.70 -3.89 1.12
CA PHE A 56 -6.63 -3.01 0.41
C PHE A 56 -6.87 -3.47 -1.02
N HIS A 57 -5.86 -4.01 -1.70
CA HIS A 57 -6.02 -4.62 -3.02
C HIS A 57 -6.97 -5.83 -2.97
N LYS A 58 -6.79 -6.72 -1.98
CA LYS A 58 -7.67 -7.88 -1.77
C LYS A 58 -9.10 -7.47 -1.45
N MET A 59 -9.29 -6.46 -0.59
CA MET A 59 -10.60 -5.89 -0.31
C MET A 59 -11.24 -5.32 -1.58
N ALA A 60 -10.51 -4.54 -2.37
CA ALA A 60 -11.00 -4.00 -3.64
C ALA A 60 -11.47 -5.10 -4.59
N MET A 61 -10.72 -6.22 -4.67
CA MET A 61 -11.07 -7.36 -5.51
C MET A 61 -12.35 -8.05 -5.04
N LYS A 62 -12.48 -8.27 -3.73
CA LYS A 62 -13.69 -8.85 -3.12
C LYS A 62 -14.93 -7.98 -3.35
N PHE A 63 -14.82 -6.67 -3.14
CA PHE A 63 -15.92 -5.74 -3.43
C PHE A 63 -16.27 -5.66 -4.92
N ARG A 64 -15.27 -5.83 -5.80
CA ARG A 64 -15.50 -5.89 -7.25
C ARG A 64 -16.25 -7.17 -7.66
N GLU A 65 -15.94 -8.32 -7.06
CA GLU A 65 -16.67 -9.57 -7.28
C GLU A 65 -18.13 -9.46 -6.79
N GLN A 66 -18.35 -8.89 -5.61
CA GLN A 66 -19.71 -8.68 -5.08
C GLN A 66 -20.56 -7.78 -5.99
N LEU A 67 -19.98 -6.70 -6.51
CA LEU A 67 -20.63 -5.84 -7.51
C LEU A 67 -21.03 -6.60 -8.78
N PHE A 68 -20.16 -7.49 -9.25
CA PHE A 68 -20.39 -8.22 -10.49
C PHE A 68 -21.53 -9.22 -10.34
N ASN A 69 -21.64 -9.87 -9.18
CA ASN A 69 -22.75 -10.78 -8.84
C ASN A 69 -24.08 -10.08 -8.52
N GLU A 70 -24.07 -8.78 -8.17
CA GLU A 70 -25.30 -7.99 -7.96
C GLU A 70 -25.81 -7.32 -9.26
N GLU A 71 -24.96 -7.20 -10.29
CA GLU A 71 -25.34 -6.69 -11.62
C GLU A 71 -25.85 -7.82 -12.56
N GLU A 72 -25.81 -9.09 -12.13
CA GLU A 72 -26.38 -10.28 -12.79
C GLU A 72 -27.75 -10.67 -12.17
#